data_AF-A0A933T2G1-F1
#
_entry.id   AF-A0A933T2G1-F1
#
_cell.length_a   1.000
_cell.length_b   1.000
_cell.length_c   1.000
_cell.angle_alpha   90.00
_cell.angle_beta   90.00
_cell.angle_gamma   90.00
#
_symmetry.space_group_name_H-M   'P 1'
#
loop_
_entity.id
_entity.type
_entity.pdbx_description
1 polymer ?
#
loop_
_entity_poly.entity_id
_entity_poly.type
_entity_poly.pdbx_seq_one_letter_code
_entity_poly.pdbx_strand_id
1 'polypeptide(L)'
;MKKFMMSLFLIFLLTTLSGYAIAAYVISDNATGGDCTLIGIWEGISKTCTLTTDLYIPDGIIINSDSIMFNGNGYTISGDYYYGSQCRSLGVSLVNRSDVTVENLNVVSFCTGIDLQSSSNNTIENNVVSNTSYGIILANDSHFNTIVNNSTNSNFILGIIVTVGSTDNVIQGNSALNNTYGIGLYGTSNNVLKHNTTSGNGSGFLVSDSSNNSFIGNTISNNGYGIYFVGSSGGSNNNLIYNNNFISNGEDAVVQQGNGNIFTLDTPIGGNYWGDYDSHEEGCYDSNSDGFCDSPYYGILACFDINNDGVCSNMRGDPFYYVPDTLPWTMQDGWIDSDEDGFNRIKDCDDNSPSVYPGAPEVPYNGIDENCNGMVDDDDIDRDGYLLATDCNDNDPTIHPNASEIKHDGIDQDCNGYDLTIDIISAIYKTQSDMLKVKATSTLLDTANLQLVGYGPMIWDVVNLKWVINVKYAGGNPGVVTVSGVEGSTSMTVTIE
;
A
#
# COMPACT_ATOMS: atom_id res chain seq x y z
N MET A 1 -15.64 -68.27 38.81
CA MET A 1 -16.70 -67.28 38.51
C MET A 1 -16.09 -66.15 37.68
N LYS A 2 -16.57 -66.02 36.43
CA LYS A 2 -16.41 -64.94 35.43
C LYS A 2 -14.98 -64.62 34.93
N LYS A 3 -14.68 -64.47 33.63
CA LYS A 3 -15.41 -64.65 32.34
C LYS A 3 -14.36 -64.42 31.21
N PHE A 4 -14.43 -65.23 30.14
CA PHE A 4 -14.20 -64.95 28.70
C PHE A 4 -12.89 -64.27 28.24
N MET A 5 -11.98 -64.91 27.50
CA MET A 5 -12.01 -65.32 26.08
C MET A 5 -12.26 -64.15 25.10
N MET A 6 -11.20 -63.69 24.41
CA MET A 6 -11.27 -63.38 22.99
C MET A 6 -9.89 -63.54 22.34
N SER A 7 -9.82 -64.52 21.44
CA SER A 7 -8.72 -64.78 20.51
C SER A 7 -8.74 -63.71 19.42
N LEU A 8 -7.58 -63.21 19.01
CA LEU A 8 -7.37 -62.92 17.59
C LEU A 8 -5.93 -63.27 17.20
N PHE A 9 -5.84 -64.26 16.34
CA PHE A 9 -4.64 -64.74 15.66
C PHE A 9 -3.90 -63.59 14.98
N LEU A 10 -2.65 -63.32 15.39
CA LEU A 10 -1.71 -62.57 14.58
C LEU A 10 -1.10 -63.55 13.57
N ILE A 11 -1.76 -63.70 12.41
CA ILE A 11 -1.16 -64.38 11.25
C ILE A 11 -0.04 -63.48 10.75
N PHE A 12 1.20 -63.94 10.95
CA PHE A 12 2.38 -63.44 10.26
C PHE A 12 2.23 -63.79 8.77
N LEU A 13 1.61 -62.89 8.00
CA LEU A 13 1.67 -62.95 6.54
C LEU A 13 2.93 -62.19 6.12
N LEU A 14 4.06 -62.89 6.04
CA LEU A 14 5.18 -62.47 5.19
C LEU A 14 4.68 -62.58 3.73
N THR A 15 3.99 -61.55 3.26
CA THR A 15 3.95 -61.27 1.82
C THR A 15 5.17 -60.44 1.50
N THR A 16 6.04 -60.99 0.68
CA THR A 16 7.03 -60.25 -0.09
C THR A 16 6.31 -59.16 -0.89
N LEU A 17 6.15 -57.97 -0.31
CA LEU A 17 5.97 -56.76 -1.08
C LEU A 17 7.34 -56.43 -1.64
N SER A 18 7.62 -56.96 -2.83
CA SER A 18 8.46 -56.25 -3.78
C SER A 18 8.00 -54.81 -3.77
N GLY A 19 8.82 -53.90 -3.25
CA GLY A 19 8.54 -52.48 -3.31
C GLY A 19 8.30 -52.13 -4.77
N TYR A 20 7.04 -51.85 -5.12
CA TYR A 20 6.78 -51.06 -6.30
C TYR A 20 7.32 -49.68 -5.96
N ALA A 21 8.47 -49.34 -6.53
CA ALA A 21 8.85 -47.95 -6.66
C ALA A 21 7.68 -47.25 -7.37
N ILE A 22 6.98 -46.38 -6.67
CA ILE A 22 5.99 -45.51 -7.28
C ILE A 22 6.81 -44.49 -8.05
N ALA A 23 6.91 -44.70 -9.36
CA ALA A 23 7.57 -43.76 -10.25
C ALA A 23 6.88 -42.39 -10.18
N ALA A 24 7.66 -41.32 -10.40
CA ALA A 24 7.13 -39.96 -10.46
C ALA A 24 5.97 -39.86 -11.46
N TYR A 25 4.94 -39.08 -11.11
CA TYR A 25 3.88 -38.74 -12.05
C TYR A 25 4.32 -37.61 -12.98
N VAL A 26 4.09 -37.76 -14.27
CA VAL A 26 4.53 -36.80 -15.28
C VAL A 26 3.34 -36.07 -15.90
N ILE A 27 3.22 -34.77 -15.63
CA ILE A 27 2.22 -33.92 -16.26
C ILE A 27 2.80 -33.35 -17.55
N SER A 28 2.07 -33.42 -18.66
CA SER A 28 2.55 -32.97 -19.97
C SER A 28 1.41 -32.39 -20.81
N ASP A 29 1.72 -31.46 -21.69
CA ASP A 29 0.78 -30.92 -22.68
C ASP A 29 0.52 -31.96 -23.77
N ASN A 30 -0.44 -32.83 -23.52
CA ASN A 30 -0.96 -33.79 -24.49
C ASN A 30 -2.46 -34.03 -24.25
N ALA A 31 -3.07 -34.89 -25.05
CA ALA A 31 -4.51 -35.12 -25.01
C ALA A 31 -5.05 -35.58 -23.63
N THR A 32 -4.19 -36.13 -22.76
CA THR A 32 -4.57 -36.62 -21.43
C THR A 32 -3.90 -35.86 -20.28
N GLY A 33 -3.10 -34.83 -20.56
CA GLY A 33 -2.30 -34.15 -19.53
C GLY A 33 -1.14 -35.00 -19.00
N GLY A 34 -0.69 -36.00 -19.76
CA GLY A 34 0.20 -37.05 -19.25
C GLY A 34 -0.51 -37.91 -18.20
N ASP A 35 0.10 -38.02 -17.02
CA ASP A 35 -0.43 -38.77 -15.88
C ASP A 35 -1.49 -37.99 -15.08
N CYS A 36 -1.83 -36.76 -15.47
CA CYS A 36 -2.81 -35.95 -14.74
C CYS A 36 -4.12 -36.69 -14.49
N THR A 37 -4.64 -37.42 -15.48
CA THR A 37 -5.88 -38.20 -15.36
C THR A 37 -5.82 -39.35 -14.34
N LEU A 38 -4.63 -39.72 -13.86
CA LEU A 38 -4.44 -40.72 -12.80
C LEU A 38 -4.52 -40.12 -11.39
N ILE A 39 -4.25 -38.82 -11.27
CA ILE A 39 -4.12 -38.10 -9.99
C ILE A 39 -5.17 -36.99 -9.83
N GLY A 40 -5.87 -36.65 -10.90
CA GLY A 40 -6.71 -35.47 -10.98
C GLY A 40 -7.52 -35.36 -12.27
N ILE A 41 -7.96 -34.13 -12.55
CA ILE A 41 -8.73 -33.75 -13.74
C ILE A 41 -7.83 -32.92 -14.65
N TRP A 42 -7.83 -33.27 -15.94
CA TRP A 42 -7.10 -32.53 -16.98
C TRP A 42 -8.07 -31.72 -17.84
N GLU A 43 -7.87 -30.41 -17.89
CA GLU A 43 -8.58 -29.49 -18.77
C GLU A 43 -7.67 -29.07 -19.93
N GLY A 44 -7.83 -29.71 -21.09
CA GLY A 44 -6.89 -29.58 -22.22
C GLY A 44 -6.87 -28.22 -22.92
N ILE A 45 -7.91 -27.37 -22.73
CA ILE A 45 -7.92 -26.02 -23.32
C ILE A 45 -7.04 -25.07 -22.50
N SER A 46 -7.18 -25.08 -21.18
CA SER A 46 -6.41 -24.25 -20.26
C SER A 46 -5.07 -24.88 -19.86
N LYS A 47 -4.83 -26.13 -20.27
CA LYS A 47 -3.67 -26.94 -19.87
C LYS A 47 -3.55 -27.07 -18.35
N THR A 48 -4.69 -27.22 -17.70
CA THR A 48 -4.79 -27.27 -16.24
C THR A 48 -4.88 -28.71 -15.77
N CYS A 49 -3.98 -29.11 -14.87
CA CYS A 49 -4.11 -30.32 -14.08
C CYS A 49 -4.54 -29.98 -12.66
N THR A 50 -5.70 -30.47 -12.23
CA THR A 50 -6.25 -30.21 -10.89
C THR A 50 -6.29 -31.49 -10.07
N LEU A 51 -5.62 -31.53 -8.91
CA LEU A 51 -5.66 -32.68 -8.03
C LEU A 51 -7.07 -32.92 -7.45
N THR A 52 -7.37 -34.19 -7.18
CA THR A 52 -8.67 -34.61 -6.61
C THR A 52 -8.54 -35.42 -5.31
N THR A 53 -7.32 -35.70 -4.89
CA THR A 53 -7.02 -36.49 -3.70
C THR A 53 -5.61 -36.18 -3.21
N ASP A 54 -5.38 -36.44 -1.92
CA ASP A 54 -4.02 -36.51 -1.37
C ASP A 54 -3.26 -37.68 -2.00
N LEU A 55 -1.94 -37.51 -2.17
CA LEU A 55 -1.05 -38.47 -2.78
C LEU A 55 0.16 -38.74 -1.88
N TYR A 56 0.56 -40.00 -1.81
CA TYR A 56 1.84 -40.42 -1.28
C TYR A 56 2.71 -40.91 -2.45
N ILE A 57 3.73 -40.11 -2.78
CA ILE A 57 4.51 -40.19 -4.02
C ILE A 57 5.98 -39.86 -3.73
N PRO A 58 6.80 -40.84 -3.28
CA PRO A 58 8.20 -40.60 -2.92
C PRO A 58 9.07 -39.98 -4.02
N ASP A 59 8.75 -40.26 -5.29
CA ASP A 59 9.45 -39.73 -6.47
C ASP A 59 8.83 -38.42 -7.01
N GLY A 60 7.73 -37.95 -6.42
CA GLY A 60 7.11 -36.64 -6.70
C GLY A 60 6.38 -36.50 -8.03
N ILE A 61 6.22 -35.25 -8.45
CA ILE A 61 5.55 -34.82 -9.68
C ILE A 61 6.55 -34.10 -10.58
N ILE A 62 6.56 -34.43 -11.87
CA ILE A 62 7.38 -33.77 -12.89
C ILE A 62 6.45 -33.03 -13.86
N ILE A 63 6.61 -31.71 -13.94
CA ILE A 63 5.99 -30.91 -15.00
C ILE A 63 6.90 -30.95 -16.22
N ASN A 64 6.45 -31.61 -17.27
CA ASN A 64 7.27 -31.92 -18.45
C ASN A 64 6.89 -31.09 -19.70
N SER A 65 6.11 -30.02 -19.52
CA SER A 65 5.77 -29.09 -20.60
C SER A 65 5.63 -27.68 -20.05
N ASP A 66 5.89 -26.69 -20.90
CA ASP A 66 5.69 -25.28 -20.61
C ASP A 66 4.19 -24.94 -20.60
N SER A 67 3.84 -23.77 -20.04
CA SER A 67 2.46 -23.27 -20.02
C SER A 67 1.44 -24.20 -19.35
N ILE A 68 1.89 -25.05 -18.41
CA ILE A 68 1.03 -25.92 -17.61
C ILE A 68 0.58 -25.17 -16.36
N MET A 69 -0.70 -25.30 -16.02
CA MET A 69 -1.21 -24.92 -14.69
C MET A 69 -1.40 -26.19 -13.86
N PHE A 70 -0.66 -26.34 -12.78
CA PHE A 70 -0.82 -27.42 -11.82
C PHE A 70 -1.47 -26.89 -10.53
N ASN A 71 -2.75 -27.18 -10.36
CA ASN A 71 -3.53 -26.73 -9.22
C ASN A 71 -3.75 -27.89 -8.23
N GLY A 72 -3.15 -27.78 -7.06
CA GLY A 72 -3.27 -28.75 -5.97
C GLY A 72 -4.66 -28.81 -5.34
N ASN A 73 -5.51 -27.80 -5.55
CA ASN A 73 -6.88 -27.72 -5.02
C ASN A 73 -6.96 -27.96 -3.50
N GLY A 74 -5.91 -27.57 -2.77
CA GLY A 74 -5.75 -27.78 -1.33
C GLY A 74 -5.33 -29.18 -0.92
N TYR A 75 -5.10 -30.10 -1.86
CA TYR A 75 -4.64 -31.47 -1.57
C TYR A 75 -3.14 -31.53 -1.29
N THR A 76 -2.74 -32.61 -0.65
CA THR A 76 -1.37 -32.86 -0.19
C THR A 76 -0.66 -33.85 -1.09
N ILE A 77 0.59 -33.53 -1.46
CA ILE A 77 1.56 -34.51 -1.92
C ILE A 77 2.58 -34.76 -0.81
N SER A 78 2.88 -36.03 -0.56
CA SER A 78 3.79 -36.45 0.51
C SER A 78 4.86 -37.41 0.01
N GLY A 79 6.10 -37.20 0.47
CA GLY A 79 7.26 -38.05 0.17
C GLY A 79 7.73 -38.87 1.38
N ASP A 80 8.95 -39.40 1.29
CA ASP A 80 9.55 -40.34 2.26
C ASP A 80 10.59 -39.72 3.22
N TYR A 81 10.59 -38.38 3.39
CA TYR A 81 11.70 -37.61 3.97
C TYR A 81 12.55 -38.32 5.03
N TYR A 82 13.84 -38.48 4.71
CA TYR A 82 14.89 -39.00 5.59
C TYR A 82 16.03 -37.97 5.68
N TYR A 83 16.52 -37.70 6.89
CA TYR A 83 17.65 -36.80 7.13
C TYR A 83 18.96 -37.35 6.52
N GLY A 84 19.71 -36.53 5.77
CA GLY A 84 21.11 -36.81 5.42
C GLY A 84 21.56 -36.40 4.00
N SER A 85 22.86 -36.58 3.72
CA SER A 85 23.56 -36.20 2.47
C SER A 85 23.17 -36.99 1.21
N GLN A 86 22.19 -37.89 1.30
CA GLN A 86 21.68 -38.68 0.18
C GLN A 86 20.25 -38.29 -0.23
N CYS A 87 19.68 -37.24 0.38
CA CYS A 87 18.34 -36.78 0.09
C CYS A 87 18.27 -36.19 -1.34
N ARG A 88 17.47 -36.81 -2.23
CA ARG A 88 17.28 -36.37 -3.63
C ARG A 88 15.83 -36.26 -4.11
N SER A 89 14.83 -36.56 -3.26
CA SER A 89 13.43 -36.49 -3.67
C SER A 89 12.97 -35.05 -3.88
N LEU A 90 12.22 -34.84 -4.97
CA LEU A 90 11.62 -33.56 -5.32
C LEU A 90 10.10 -33.71 -5.19
N GLY A 91 9.41 -32.78 -4.56
CA GLY A 91 7.95 -32.80 -4.49
C GLY A 91 7.32 -32.48 -5.84
N VAL A 92 7.65 -31.30 -6.37
CA VAL A 92 7.29 -30.86 -7.72
C VAL A 92 8.55 -30.38 -8.44
N SER A 93 8.83 -30.90 -9.62
CA SER A 93 9.97 -30.50 -10.45
C SER A 93 9.50 -29.81 -11.72
N LEU A 94 10.04 -28.61 -11.95
CA LEU A 94 9.79 -27.77 -13.12
C LEU A 94 11.08 -27.56 -13.92
N VAL A 95 12.01 -28.52 -13.94
CA VAL A 95 13.33 -28.36 -14.56
C VAL A 95 13.23 -28.04 -16.06
N ASN A 96 13.91 -26.97 -16.51
CA ASN A 96 13.89 -26.46 -17.88
C ASN A 96 12.48 -26.09 -18.38
N ARG A 97 11.69 -25.38 -17.56
CA ARG A 97 10.32 -25.00 -17.90
C ARG A 97 10.09 -23.50 -17.90
N SER A 98 9.14 -23.06 -18.72
CA SER A 98 8.62 -21.71 -18.69
C SER A 98 7.11 -21.63 -18.64
N ASP A 99 6.61 -20.50 -18.15
CA ASP A 99 5.19 -20.18 -18.09
C ASP A 99 4.34 -21.20 -17.31
N VAL A 100 4.96 -21.97 -16.41
CA VAL A 100 4.24 -22.94 -15.56
C VAL A 100 3.73 -22.22 -14.31
N THR A 101 2.50 -22.53 -13.93
CA THR A 101 1.91 -22.13 -12.64
C THR A 101 1.75 -23.35 -11.74
N VAL A 102 2.23 -23.29 -10.50
CA VAL A 102 1.94 -24.28 -9.45
C VAL A 102 1.23 -23.58 -8.32
N GLU A 103 0.01 -24.02 -8.02
CA GLU A 103 -0.83 -23.34 -7.04
C GLU A 103 -1.59 -24.26 -6.09
N ASN A 104 -1.93 -23.75 -4.91
CA ASN A 104 -2.85 -24.36 -3.95
C ASN A 104 -2.48 -25.79 -3.55
N LEU A 105 -1.18 -26.10 -3.44
CA LEU A 105 -0.67 -27.42 -3.11
C LEU A 105 -0.06 -27.47 -1.71
N ASN A 106 -0.33 -28.54 -0.96
CA ASN A 106 0.43 -28.86 0.26
C ASN A 106 1.54 -29.85 -0.09
N VAL A 107 2.80 -29.45 0.02
CA VAL A 107 3.99 -30.27 -0.30
C VAL A 107 4.73 -30.61 0.98
N VAL A 108 4.78 -31.90 1.34
CA VAL A 108 5.30 -32.33 2.64
C VAL A 108 6.29 -33.47 2.50
N SER A 109 7.35 -33.45 3.31
CA SER A 109 8.29 -34.59 3.44
C SER A 109 9.04 -34.95 2.14
N PHE A 110 9.62 -33.95 1.48
CA PHE A 110 10.57 -34.11 0.37
C PHE A 110 11.93 -33.52 0.69
N CYS A 111 12.97 -33.87 -0.06
CA CYS A 111 14.27 -33.18 0.10
C CYS A 111 14.16 -31.75 -0.37
N THR A 112 13.58 -31.56 -1.55
CA THR A 112 13.18 -30.26 -2.09
C THR A 112 11.68 -30.29 -2.31
N GLY A 113 10.95 -29.30 -1.82
CA GLY A 113 9.51 -29.21 -2.04
C GLY A 113 9.18 -28.90 -3.50
N ILE A 114 9.54 -27.71 -3.97
CA ILE A 114 9.29 -27.26 -5.34
C ILE A 114 10.62 -26.80 -5.97
N ASP A 115 10.96 -27.36 -7.13
CA ASP A 115 12.26 -27.22 -7.78
C ASP A 115 12.17 -26.54 -9.15
N LEU A 116 12.76 -25.34 -9.26
CA LEU A 116 12.84 -24.53 -10.48
C LEU A 116 14.32 -24.41 -10.89
N GLN A 117 14.84 -25.43 -11.56
CA GLN A 117 16.20 -25.41 -12.12
C GLN A 117 16.18 -25.08 -13.60
N SER A 118 16.95 -24.05 -13.98
CA SER A 118 17.02 -23.55 -15.36
C SER A 118 15.65 -23.21 -15.94
N SER A 119 14.81 -22.59 -15.12
CA SER A 119 13.39 -22.36 -15.41
C SER A 119 13.05 -20.90 -15.22
N SER A 120 12.32 -20.32 -16.18
CA SER A 120 12.06 -18.88 -16.22
C SER A 120 10.60 -18.55 -16.50
N ASN A 121 10.11 -17.40 -16.05
CA ASN A 121 8.72 -16.96 -16.23
C ASN A 121 7.69 -17.90 -15.58
N ASN A 122 8.03 -18.60 -14.50
CA ASN A 122 7.08 -19.47 -13.79
C ASN A 122 6.46 -18.73 -12.59
N THR A 123 5.25 -19.13 -12.22
CA THR A 123 4.55 -18.63 -11.04
C THR A 123 4.33 -19.76 -10.04
N ILE A 124 4.80 -19.58 -8.81
CA ILE A 124 4.54 -20.50 -7.70
C ILE A 124 3.72 -19.73 -6.68
N GLU A 125 2.46 -20.10 -6.49
CA GLU A 125 1.53 -19.31 -5.68
C GLU A 125 0.67 -20.10 -4.70
N ASN A 126 0.41 -19.54 -3.51
CA ASN A 126 -0.55 -20.11 -2.55
C ASN A 126 -0.25 -21.56 -2.15
N ASN A 127 1.01 -22.00 -2.18
CA ASN A 127 1.41 -23.34 -1.77
C ASN A 127 1.89 -23.37 -0.33
N VAL A 128 1.68 -24.49 0.36
CA VAL A 128 2.26 -24.75 1.68
C VAL A 128 3.32 -25.83 1.54
N VAL A 129 4.58 -25.48 1.77
CA VAL A 129 5.73 -26.39 1.69
C VAL A 129 6.33 -26.58 3.08
N SER A 130 6.32 -27.80 3.61
CA SER A 130 6.78 -28.04 4.98
C SER A 130 7.50 -29.36 5.19
N ASN A 131 8.31 -29.42 6.25
CA ASN A 131 9.09 -30.59 6.61
C ASN A 131 9.96 -31.12 5.45
N THR A 132 10.53 -30.21 4.67
CA THR A 132 11.52 -30.53 3.63
C THR A 132 12.93 -30.09 4.04
N SER A 133 13.98 -30.41 3.27
CA SER A 133 15.28 -29.75 3.48
C SER A 133 15.28 -28.33 2.92
N TYR A 134 14.84 -28.19 1.66
CA TYR A 134 14.63 -26.92 0.97
C TYR A 134 13.16 -26.82 0.59
N GLY A 135 12.49 -25.72 0.92
CA GLY A 135 11.09 -25.53 0.56
C GLY A 135 10.94 -25.32 -0.95
N ILE A 136 11.28 -24.12 -1.41
CA ILE A 136 11.23 -23.73 -2.83
C ILE A 136 12.63 -23.31 -3.28
N ILE A 137 13.13 -23.85 -4.39
CA ILE A 137 14.45 -23.51 -4.95
C ILE A 137 14.35 -22.94 -6.36
N LEU A 138 15.06 -21.84 -6.59
CA LEU A 138 15.34 -21.25 -7.90
C LEU A 138 16.84 -21.36 -8.15
N ALA A 139 17.22 -22.07 -9.19
CA ALA A 139 18.62 -22.42 -9.41
C ALA A 139 19.01 -22.50 -10.88
N ASN A 140 20.33 -22.45 -11.13
CA ASN A 140 20.94 -22.64 -12.44
C ASN A 140 20.34 -21.71 -13.52
N ASP A 141 20.54 -20.40 -13.39
CA ASP A 141 20.05 -19.40 -14.36
C ASP A 141 18.51 -19.40 -14.51
N SER A 142 17.81 -19.37 -13.37
CA SER A 142 16.35 -19.26 -13.33
C SER A 142 15.93 -17.80 -13.19
N HIS A 143 15.25 -17.25 -14.21
CA HIS A 143 14.97 -15.82 -14.29
C HIS A 143 13.48 -15.49 -14.35
N PHE A 144 13.10 -14.27 -13.95
CA PHE A 144 11.73 -13.76 -14.15
C PHE A 144 10.64 -14.64 -13.52
N ASN A 145 10.98 -15.45 -12.51
CA ASN A 145 9.98 -16.24 -11.80
C ASN A 145 9.32 -15.39 -10.70
N THR A 146 8.04 -15.67 -10.46
CA THR A 146 7.25 -15.05 -9.40
C THR A 146 6.91 -16.09 -8.35
N ILE A 147 7.39 -15.88 -7.13
CA ILE A 147 7.07 -16.71 -5.96
C ILE A 147 6.20 -15.86 -5.05
N VAL A 148 4.91 -16.16 -4.98
CA VAL A 148 3.92 -15.27 -4.34
C VAL A 148 3.01 -15.99 -3.36
N ASN A 149 2.80 -15.43 -2.16
CA ASN A 149 1.84 -15.93 -1.18
C ASN A 149 2.03 -17.41 -0.77
N ASN A 150 3.25 -17.93 -0.83
CA ASN A 150 3.54 -19.30 -0.36
C ASN A 150 3.90 -19.30 1.12
N SER A 151 3.64 -20.42 1.78
CA SER A 151 4.04 -20.68 3.16
C SER A 151 5.10 -21.79 3.21
N THR A 152 6.32 -21.47 3.64
CA THR A 152 7.45 -22.39 3.70
C THR A 152 7.88 -22.60 5.16
N ASN A 153 7.35 -23.66 5.79
CA ASN A 153 7.40 -23.80 7.24
C ASN A 153 8.16 -25.04 7.71
N SER A 154 8.94 -24.90 8.77
CA SER A 154 9.62 -26.03 9.43
C SER A 154 10.47 -26.86 8.47
N ASN A 155 11.08 -26.21 7.49
CA ASN A 155 12.05 -26.82 6.59
C ASN A 155 13.43 -26.80 7.24
N PHE A 156 14.15 -27.90 7.10
CA PHE A 156 15.37 -28.16 7.84
C PHE A 156 16.49 -27.16 7.50
N ILE A 157 16.54 -26.64 6.28
CA ILE A 157 17.58 -25.69 5.84
C ILE A 157 16.96 -24.35 5.47
N LEU A 158 16.30 -24.24 4.32
CA LEU A 158 15.78 -22.99 3.79
C LEU A 158 14.31 -23.11 3.43
N GLY A 159 13.53 -22.08 3.77
CA GLY A 159 12.16 -21.95 3.28
C GLY A 159 12.14 -21.70 1.77
N ILE A 160 12.79 -20.62 1.33
CA ILE A 160 12.97 -20.27 -0.09
C ILE A 160 14.45 -19.99 -0.35
N ILE A 161 14.99 -20.46 -1.48
CA ILE A 161 16.37 -20.19 -1.88
C ILE A 161 16.49 -19.81 -3.35
N VAL A 162 17.22 -18.73 -3.63
CA VAL A 162 17.67 -18.34 -4.97
C VAL A 162 19.18 -18.51 -5.06
N THR A 163 19.65 -19.22 -6.08
CA THR A 163 21.06 -19.59 -6.22
C THR A 163 21.67 -19.11 -7.53
N VAL A 164 22.99 -19.32 -7.65
CA VAL A 164 23.90 -18.75 -8.65
C VAL A 164 23.30 -18.62 -10.04
N GLY A 165 23.43 -17.42 -10.60
CA GLY A 165 23.01 -17.09 -11.96
C GLY A 165 21.52 -16.74 -12.11
N SER A 166 20.67 -17.11 -11.15
CA SER A 166 19.24 -16.76 -11.17
C SER A 166 19.06 -15.26 -10.91
N THR A 167 18.34 -14.51 -11.74
CA THR A 167 18.17 -13.04 -11.59
C THR A 167 16.76 -12.61 -11.94
N ASP A 168 16.39 -11.38 -11.57
CA ASP A 168 15.12 -10.77 -11.99
C ASP A 168 13.89 -11.55 -11.51
N ASN A 169 14.02 -12.28 -10.39
CA ASN A 169 12.91 -12.97 -9.76
C ASN A 169 12.21 -12.07 -8.74
N VAL A 170 10.90 -12.25 -8.59
CA VAL A 170 10.07 -11.56 -7.61
C VAL A 170 9.61 -12.55 -6.55
N ILE A 171 9.93 -12.26 -5.29
CA ILE A 171 9.53 -13.06 -4.13
C ILE A 171 8.66 -12.15 -3.27
N GLN A 172 7.35 -12.36 -3.30
CA GLN A 172 6.38 -11.43 -2.72
C GLN A 172 5.36 -12.11 -1.79
N GLY A 173 5.05 -11.50 -0.64
CA GLY A 173 3.93 -11.97 0.18
C GLY A 173 4.12 -13.37 0.80
N ASN A 174 5.32 -13.94 0.76
CA ASN A 174 5.56 -15.29 1.25
C ASN A 174 5.79 -15.30 2.76
N SER A 175 5.41 -16.38 3.43
CA SER A 175 5.66 -16.63 4.84
C SER A 175 6.69 -17.75 5.00
N ALA A 176 7.89 -17.44 5.51
CA ALA A 176 8.95 -18.41 5.75
C ALA A 176 9.20 -18.55 7.26
N LEU A 177 8.64 -19.61 7.87
CA LEU A 177 8.56 -19.73 9.33
C LEU A 177 9.31 -20.95 9.88
N ASN A 178 10.00 -20.77 11.01
CA ASN A 178 10.62 -21.87 11.78
C ASN A 178 11.58 -22.76 10.96
N ASN A 179 12.31 -22.17 10.02
CA ASN A 179 13.36 -22.83 9.25
C ASN A 179 14.74 -22.51 9.85
N THR A 180 15.80 -23.22 9.43
CA THR A 180 17.16 -22.77 9.80
C THR A 180 17.44 -21.37 9.21
N TYR A 181 17.03 -21.15 7.97
CA TYR A 181 17.05 -19.85 7.30
C TYR A 181 15.71 -19.64 6.59
N GLY A 182 15.11 -18.45 6.70
CA GLY A 182 13.83 -18.15 6.07
C GLY A 182 13.94 -18.11 4.55
N ILE A 183 14.53 -17.03 4.03
CA ILE A 183 14.74 -16.81 2.61
C ILE A 183 16.22 -16.52 2.33
N GLY A 184 16.83 -17.27 1.40
CA GLY A 184 18.27 -17.20 1.12
C GLY A 184 18.60 -16.78 -0.32
N LEU A 185 19.60 -15.92 -0.47
CA LEU A 185 20.20 -15.52 -1.74
C LEU A 185 21.67 -15.96 -1.76
N TYR A 186 22.08 -16.74 -2.77
CA TYR A 186 23.44 -17.26 -2.88
C TYR A 186 24.01 -17.02 -4.28
N GLY A 187 24.96 -16.10 -4.40
CA GLY A 187 25.61 -15.76 -5.67
C GLY A 187 24.66 -15.22 -6.73
N THR A 188 23.65 -14.44 -6.33
CA THR A 188 22.55 -13.98 -7.19
C THR A 188 22.40 -12.45 -7.15
N SER A 189 21.73 -11.88 -8.15
CA SER A 189 21.55 -10.43 -8.29
C SER A 189 20.22 -10.03 -8.90
N ASN A 190 19.83 -8.77 -8.71
CA ASN A 190 18.66 -8.17 -9.34
C ASN A 190 17.34 -8.86 -8.99
N ASN A 191 17.21 -9.45 -7.80
CA ASN A 191 15.91 -9.98 -7.33
C ASN A 191 15.22 -8.97 -6.42
N VAL A 192 13.89 -9.02 -6.43
CA VAL A 192 13.04 -8.19 -5.59
C VAL A 192 12.33 -9.08 -4.57
N LEU A 193 12.56 -8.80 -3.29
CA LEU A 193 11.98 -9.48 -2.15
C LEU A 193 11.09 -8.47 -1.42
N LYS A 194 9.77 -8.56 -1.59
CA LYS A 194 8.85 -7.57 -1.02
C LYS A 194 7.68 -8.15 -0.24
N HIS A 195 7.31 -7.51 0.87
CA HIS A 195 6.17 -7.92 1.70
C HIS A 195 6.21 -9.38 2.17
N ASN A 196 7.40 -9.97 2.31
CA ASN A 196 7.54 -11.31 2.87
C ASN A 196 7.58 -11.24 4.40
N THR A 197 7.08 -12.30 5.04
CA THR A 197 7.19 -12.51 6.48
C THR A 197 8.23 -13.59 6.76
N THR A 198 9.26 -13.27 7.54
CA THR A 198 10.23 -14.26 8.04
C THR A 198 10.19 -14.27 9.56
N SER A 199 9.89 -15.43 10.18
CA SER A 199 9.82 -15.52 11.63
C SER A 199 10.23 -16.86 12.24
N GLY A 200 10.88 -16.80 13.41
CA GLY A 200 11.32 -17.99 14.14
C GLY A 200 12.48 -18.73 13.46
N ASN A 201 13.21 -18.08 12.55
CA ASN A 201 14.32 -18.70 11.82
C ASN A 201 15.68 -18.41 12.48
N GLY A 202 16.71 -19.20 12.16
CA GLY A 202 18.09 -18.86 12.52
C GLY A 202 18.56 -17.54 11.86
N SER A 203 18.23 -17.34 10.59
CA SER A 203 18.22 -16.02 9.96
C SER A 203 16.93 -15.81 9.16
N GLY A 204 16.31 -14.64 9.24
CA GLY A 204 15.15 -14.30 8.43
C GLY A 204 15.53 -14.27 6.95
N PHE A 205 16.50 -13.42 6.62
CA PHE A 205 17.15 -13.36 5.32
C PHE A 205 18.64 -13.69 5.44
N LEU A 206 19.13 -14.55 4.54
CA LEU A 206 20.56 -14.84 4.40
C LEU A 206 21.05 -14.44 3.01
N VAL A 207 21.99 -13.51 2.92
CA VAL A 207 22.45 -12.91 1.67
C VAL A 207 23.94 -13.17 1.49
N SER A 208 24.28 -14.22 0.74
CA SER A 208 25.65 -14.68 0.53
C SER A 208 26.15 -14.32 -0.85
N ASP A 209 27.24 -13.55 -0.93
CA ASP A 209 27.88 -13.12 -2.20
C ASP A 209 26.86 -12.64 -3.26
N SER A 210 25.80 -11.94 -2.82
CA SER A 210 24.64 -11.56 -3.65
C SER A 210 24.47 -10.06 -3.67
N SER A 211 24.33 -9.47 -4.86
CA SER A 211 24.44 -8.01 -5.05
C SER A 211 23.28 -7.42 -5.84
N ASN A 212 22.97 -6.14 -5.64
CA ASN A 212 21.91 -5.43 -6.37
C ASN A 212 20.51 -6.06 -6.19
N ASN A 213 20.22 -6.63 -5.02
CA ASN A 213 18.88 -7.10 -4.69
C ASN A 213 18.13 -6.06 -3.87
N SER A 214 16.80 -6.05 -3.94
CA SER A 214 15.94 -5.12 -3.21
C SER A 214 15.08 -5.86 -2.18
N PHE A 215 15.06 -5.38 -0.94
CA PHE A 215 14.28 -5.88 0.18
C PHE A 215 13.36 -4.76 0.65
N ILE A 216 12.05 -4.90 0.41
CA ILE A 216 11.08 -3.80 0.54
C ILE A 216 9.86 -4.26 1.34
N GLY A 217 9.42 -3.52 2.36
CA GLY A 217 8.13 -3.82 2.98
C GLY A 217 8.07 -5.16 3.74
N ASN A 218 9.19 -5.82 4.03
CA ASN A 218 9.18 -7.15 4.63
C ASN A 218 9.00 -7.08 6.16
N THR A 219 8.31 -8.07 6.73
CA THR A 219 8.21 -8.26 8.19
C THR A 219 9.19 -9.34 8.64
N ILE A 220 10.17 -8.95 9.44
CA ILE A 220 11.32 -9.78 9.84
C ILE A 220 11.33 -9.85 11.36
N SER A 221 10.83 -10.94 11.94
CA SER A 221 10.61 -10.99 13.39
C SER A 221 11.08 -12.26 14.07
N ASN A 222 11.51 -12.18 15.32
CA ASN A 222 11.83 -13.35 16.15
C ASN A 222 12.86 -14.30 15.50
N ASN A 223 13.80 -13.78 14.70
CA ASN A 223 14.87 -14.58 14.10
C ASN A 223 16.18 -14.41 14.89
N GLY A 224 17.12 -15.36 14.76
CA GLY A 224 18.46 -15.19 15.32
C GLY A 224 19.17 -13.97 14.73
N TYR A 225 19.16 -13.88 13.40
CA TYR A 225 19.50 -12.67 12.64
C TYR A 225 18.30 -12.24 11.80
N GLY A 226 17.94 -10.96 11.74
CA GLY A 226 16.89 -10.47 10.85
C GLY A 226 17.32 -10.60 9.39
N ILE A 227 18.34 -9.84 8.99
CA ILE A 227 19.05 -9.99 7.72
C ILE A 227 20.55 -10.14 7.94
N TYR A 228 21.15 -11.16 7.34
CA TYR A 228 22.57 -11.46 7.50
C TYR A 228 23.29 -11.49 6.14
N PHE A 229 24.20 -10.54 5.93
CA PHE A 229 25.05 -10.48 4.74
C PHE A 229 26.42 -11.10 5.02
N VAL A 230 26.74 -12.13 4.23
CA VAL A 230 28.00 -12.86 4.29
C VAL A 230 28.63 -12.98 2.92
N GLY A 231 29.90 -13.38 2.87
CA GLY A 231 30.54 -13.70 1.61
C GLY A 231 31.95 -14.25 1.79
N SER A 232 32.50 -14.72 0.68
CA SER A 232 33.89 -15.19 0.59
C SER A 232 34.64 -14.63 -0.62
N SER A 233 33.91 -13.98 -1.54
CA SER A 233 34.39 -13.59 -2.87
C SER A 233 33.98 -12.15 -3.24
N GLY A 234 34.18 -11.21 -2.32
CA GLY A 234 33.86 -9.79 -2.54
C GLY A 234 32.59 -9.31 -1.85
N GLY A 235 31.88 -10.20 -1.15
CA GLY A 235 30.74 -9.87 -0.30
C GLY A 235 29.46 -9.57 -1.08
N SER A 236 28.41 -9.21 -0.33
CA SER A 236 27.09 -8.89 -0.86
C SER A 236 26.94 -7.37 -0.97
N ASN A 237 27.01 -6.83 -2.19
CA ASN A 237 27.17 -5.39 -2.44
C ASN A 237 25.91 -4.73 -3.02
N ASN A 238 25.75 -3.43 -2.77
CA ASN A 238 24.73 -2.61 -3.43
C ASN A 238 23.29 -3.14 -3.31
N ASN A 239 22.97 -3.84 -2.22
CA ASN A 239 21.60 -4.24 -1.95
C ASN A 239 20.84 -3.06 -1.34
N LEU A 240 19.56 -2.96 -1.65
CA LEU A 240 18.67 -1.89 -1.20
C LEU A 240 17.67 -2.48 -0.20
N ILE A 241 17.60 -1.91 1.01
CA ILE A 241 16.81 -2.42 2.13
C ILE A 241 16.07 -1.23 2.74
N TYR A 242 14.76 -1.10 2.51
CA TYR A 242 13.96 0.00 3.08
C TYR A 242 12.52 -0.44 3.32
N ASN A 243 11.82 0.30 4.18
CA ASN A 243 10.44 0.03 4.61
C ASN A 243 10.24 -1.39 5.18
N ASN A 244 11.29 -2.03 5.68
CA ASN A 244 11.17 -3.32 6.35
C ASN A 244 10.96 -3.13 7.85
N ASN A 245 10.24 -4.07 8.45
CA ASN A 245 9.94 -4.12 9.88
C ASN A 245 10.80 -5.20 10.54
N PHE A 246 11.87 -4.81 11.22
CA PHE A 246 12.70 -5.69 12.03
C PHE A 246 12.19 -5.70 13.48
N ILE A 247 11.75 -6.84 13.98
CA ILE A 247 11.03 -6.92 15.27
C ILE A 247 11.57 -8.07 16.11
N SER A 248 12.19 -7.76 17.25
CA SER A 248 12.62 -8.77 18.23
C SER A 248 13.52 -9.86 17.62
N ASN A 249 14.39 -9.51 16.67
CA ASN A 249 15.44 -10.42 16.24
C ASN A 249 16.59 -10.40 17.25
N GLY A 250 17.43 -11.43 17.27
CA GLY A 250 18.63 -11.42 18.10
C GLY A 250 19.63 -10.33 17.65
N GLU A 251 19.74 -10.14 16.35
CA GLU A 251 20.49 -9.09 15.66
C GLU A 251 19.71 -8.69 14.41
N ASP A 252 19.30 -7.43 14.28
CA ASP A 252 18.40 -7.02 13.19
C ASP A 252 19.04 -7.05 11.81
N ALA A 253 20.14 -6.33 11.58
CA ALA A 253 20.85 -6.32 10.31
C ALA A 253 22.37 -6.42 10.50
N VAL A 254 22.98 -7.50 10.00
CA VAL A 254 24.42 -7.73 10.11
C VAL A 254 25.08 -7.75 8.74
N VAL A 255 25.98 -6.81 8.48
CA VAL A 255 26.80 -6.77 7.25
C VAL A 255 28.24 -7.19 7.55
N GLN A 256 28.54 -8.47 7.39
CA GLN A 256 29.90 -8.99 7.66
C GLN A 256 30.85 -8.75 6.48
N GLN A 257 30.36 -8.87 5.25
CA GLN A 257 31.10 -8.60 4.02
C GLN A 257 30.19 -8.02 2.94
N GLY A 258 30.61 -6.91 2.34
CA GLY A 258 29.87 -6.21 1.30
C GLY A 258 29.92 -4.70 1.50
N ASN A 259 29.80 -3.93 0.42
CA ASN A 259 29.85 -2.47 0.41
C ASN A 259 28.67 -1.91 -0.38
N GLY A 260 28.34 -0.64 -0.12
CA GLY A 260 27.32 0.09 -0.87
C GLY A 260 25.89 -0.38 -0.63
N ASN A 261 25.65 -1.23 0.37
CA ASN A 261 24.29 -1.58 0.78
C ASN A 261 23.62 -0.34 1.42
N ILE A 262 22.38 -0.09 1.05
CA ILE A 262 21.62 1.10 1.43
C ILE A 262 20.44 0.67 2.29
N PHE A 263 20.34 1.25 3.50
CA PHE A 263 19.30 0.92 4.50
C PHE A 263 18.24 2.01 4.67
N THR A 264 18.37 3.12 3.94
CA THR A 264 17.41 4.22 3.95
C THR A 264 17.44 4.97 2.62
N LEU A 265 16.34 5.60 2.27
CA LEU A 265 16.18 6.48 1.12
C LEU A 265 15.64 7.84 1.58
N ASP A 266 15.80 8.86 0.73
CA ASP A 266 15.28 10.19 1.02
C ASP A 266 13.75 10.15 1.24
N THR A 267 13.27 11.01 2.14
CA THR A 267 11.82 11.23 2.34
C THR A 267 11.11 11.59 1.02
N PRO A 268 9.86 11.14 0.80
CA PRO A 268 8.98 10.49 1.77
C PRO A 268 9.21 8.98 1.96
N ILE A 269 10.03 8.34 1.10
CA ILE A 269 10.20 6.88 1.08
C ILE A 269 10.76 6.36 2.41
N GLY A 270 11.88 6.93 2.85
CA GLY A 270 12.44 6.62 4.16
C GLY A 270 13.23 5.32 4.29
N GLY A 271 13.34 4.84 5.53
CA GLY A 271 14.20 3.74 5.94
C GLY A 271 13.47 2.54 6.54
N ASN A 272 14.19 1.75 7.33
CA ASN A 272 13.64 0.57 8.00
C ASN A 272 13.17 0.89 9.42
N TYR A 273 12.21 0.11 9.91
CA TYR A 273 11.85 0.05 11.31
C TYR A 273 12.71 -0.98 12.05
N TRP A 274 13.32 -0.57 13.15
CA TRP A 274 14.17 -1.38 14.03
C TRP A 274 13.51 -1.44 15.40
N GLY A 275 12.98 -2.61 15.76
CA GLY A 275 12.06 -2.74 16.89
C GLY A 275 12.69 -2.55 18.27
N ASP A 276 14.01 -2.58 18.37
CA ASP A 276 14.82 -2.37 19.56
C ASP A 276 15.70 -1.11 19.47
N TYR A 277 15.38 -0.17 18.56
CA TYR A 277 15.97 1.16 18.48
C TYR A 277 15.00 2.20 19.03
N ASP A 278 15.34 2.79 20.18
CA ASP A 278 14.50 3.77 20.89
C ASP A 278 15.09 5.19 20.92
N SER A 279 16.39 5.35 20.65
CA SER A 279 17.07 6.63 20.75
C SER A 279 18.41 6.67 19.98
N HIS A 280 18.82 7.88 19.58
CA HIS A 280 20.08 8.12 18.85
C HIS A 280 21.31 7.60 19.60
N GLU A 281 21.24 7.57 20.93
CA GLU A 281 22.27 7.07 21.83
C GLU A 281 22.56 5.56 21.67
N GLU A 282 21.66 4.79 21.03
CA GLU A 282 21.80 3.35 20.80
C GLU A 282 22.61 2.99 19.54
N GLY A 283 23.09 4.01 18.82
CA GLY A 283 24.16 3.84 17.84
C GLY A 283 23.75 3.83 16.38
N CYS A 284 22.48 4.15 16.07
CA CYS A 284 22.13 4.55 14.70
C CYS A 284 22.20 6.05 14.48
N TYR A 285 22.94 6.44 13.44
CA TYR A 285 23.09 7.83 13.03
C TYR A 285 22.06 8.17 11.96
N ASP A 286 21.25 9.19 12.24
CA ASP A 286 20.45 9.94 11.27
C ASP A 286 21.28 11.17 10.85
N SER A 287 22.03 11.02 9.75
CA SER A 287 23.03 12.00 9.31
C SER A 287 22.41 13.17 8.58
N ASN A 288 21.23 12.98 7.96
CA ASN A 288 20.51 14.00 7.19
C ASN A 288 19.34 14.62 7.98
N SER A 289 19.08 14.14 9.21
CA SER A 289 18.02 14.60 10.12
C SER A 289 16.62 14.43 9.54
N ASP A 290 16.41 13.36 8.77
CA ASP A 290 15.12 13.06 8.14
C ASP A 290 14.21 12.15 8.99
N GLY A 291 14.70 11.73 10.16
CA GLY A 291 13.99 10.87 11.10
C GLY A 291 14.26 9.37 10.90
N PHE A 292 15.13 8.99 9.96
CA PHE A 292 15.50 7.60 9.70
C PHE A 292 16.94 7.28 10.06
N CYS A 293 17.11 6.02 10.45
CA CYS A 293 18.40 5.41 10.70
C CYS A 293 19.12 5.12 9.35
N ASP A 294 20.26 5.78 9.10
CA ASP A 294 21.01 5.63 7.83
C ASP A 294 21.84 4.34 7.73
N SER A 295 22.11 3.70 8.87
CA SER A 295 23.02 2.57 9.00
C SER A 295 22.26 1.28 9.30
N PRO A 296 22.81 0.10 8.95
CA PRO A 296 22.26 -1.15 9.47
C PRO A 296 22.30 -1.13 11.00
N TYR A 297 21.17 -1.44 11.63
CA TYR A 297 21.12 -1.59 13.08
C TYR A 297 21.57 -2.99 13.47
N TYR A 298 22.72 -3.05 14.14
CA TYR A 298 23.20 -4.24 14.83
C TYR A 298 22.61 -4.12 16.23
N GLY A 299 21.55 -4.88 16.52
CA GLY A 299 20.97 -4.91 17.86
C GLY A 299 22.08 -4.95 18.90
N ILE A 300 21.97 -4.17 19.97
CA ILE A 300 22.96 -4.25 21.04
C ILE A 300 22.91 -5.68 21.57
N LEU A 301 23.94 -6.47 21.20
CA LEU A 301 24.20 -7.83 21.69
C LEU A 301 23.58 -8.00 23.06
N ALA A 302 22.67 -8.98 23.17
CA ALA A 302 22.21 -9.51 24.43
C ALA A 302 23.39 -9.54 25.42
N CYS A 303 23.35 -8.64 26.39
CA CYS A 303 24.34 -8.54 27.43
C CYS A 303 24.47 -9.91 28.10
N PHE A 304 25.64 -10.54 27.98
CA PHE A 304 26.00 -11.63 28.86
C PHE A 304 26.77 -11.04 30.04
N ASP A 305 26.12 -11.01 31.19
CA ASP A 305 26.78 -10.82 32.48
C ASP A 305 27.64 -12.05 32.81
N ILE A 306 28.78 -12.15 32.14
CA ILE A 306 29.73 -13.27 32.22
C ILE A 306 30.31 -13.48 33.62
N ASN A 307 30.19 -12.48 34.49
CA ASN A 307 30.67 -12.45 35.87
C ASN A 307 29.54 -12.41 36.92
N ASN A 308 28.27 -12.38 36.49
CA ASN A 308 27.07 -12.33 37.32
C ASN A 308 27.10 -11.20 38.37
N ASP A 309 27.62 -10.02 38.01
CA ASP A 309 27.77 -8.85 38.88
C ASP A 309 26.74 -7.74 38.62
N GLY A 310 25.81 -7.97 37.68
CA GLY A 310 24.76 -7.04 37.29
C GLY A 310 25.22 -5.97 36.30
N VAL A 311 26.43 -6.08 35.72
CA VAL A 311 26.97 -5.11 34.75
C VAL A 311 27.26 -5.77 33.41
N CYS A 312 26.64 -5.23 32.37
CA CYS A 312 26.84 -5.66 31.00
C CYS A 312 28.19 -5.21 30.44
N SER A 313 28.93 -6.13 29.80
CA SER A 313 30.18 -5.80 29.10
C SER A 313 30.19 -6.38 27.67
N ASN A 314 30.57 -5.56 26.69
CA ASN A 314 30.79 -5.99 25.31
C ASN A 314 32.14 -6.75 25.19
N MET A 315 32.42 -7.35 24.02
CA MET A 315 33.73 -7.95 23.72
C MET A 315 34.91 -6.94 23.68
N ARG A 316 34.67 -5.65 23.98
CA ARG A 316 35.67 -4.57 24.04
C ARG A 316 35.92 -3.99 25.44
N GLY A 317 35.17 -4.41 26.46
CA GLY A 317 35.40 -4.05 27.87
C GLY A 317 34.95 -2.66 28.31
N ASP A 318 34.06 -2.00 27.56
CA ASP A 318 33.50 -0.70 27.97
C ASP A 318 32.20 -0.89 28.77
N PRO A 319 32.01 -0.15 29.90
CA PRO A 319 30.79 -0.24 30.70
C PRO A 319 29.62 0.46 29.99
N PHE A 320 28.57 -0.30 29.67
CA PHE A 320 27.33 0.23 29.09
C PHE A 320 26.17 0.08 30.08
N TYR A 321 25.34 1.12 30.20
CA TYR A 321 24.10 1.08 30.96
C TYR A 321 23.04 0.39 30.09
N TYR A 322 22.56 -0.77 30.53
CA TYR A 322 21.41 -1.45 29.94
C TYR A 322 20.15 -0.65 30.29
N VAL A 323 19.43 -0.15 29.27
CA VAL A 323 18.07 0.36 29.42
C VAL A 323 17.16 -0.75 28.92
N PRO A 324 16.58 -1.60 29.80
CA PRO A 324 15.58 -2.55 29.36
C PRO A 324 14.39 -1.80 28.80
N ASP A 325 13.99 -2.16 27.59
CA ASP A 325 12.70 -1.77 27.02
C ASP A 325 11.58 -2.13 28.00
N THR A 326 11.01 -1.09 28.60
CA THR A 326 9.87 -1.15 29.51
C THR A 326 8.73 -0.26 29.01
N LEU A 327 8.83 0.24 27.78
CA LEU A 327 7.80 1.08 27.18
C LEU A 327 6.96 0.23 26.24
N PRO A 328 5.70 -0.10 26.61
CA PRO A 328 4.81 -0.74 25.66
C PRO A 328 4.56 0.20 24.48
N TRP A 329 4.54 -0.37 23.27
CA TRP A 329 3.90 0.13 22.04
C TRP A 329 3.32 1.55 22.16
N THR A 330 3.95 2.50 21.48
CA THR A 330 3.24 3.71 21.08
C THR A 330 3.11 3.72 19.55
N MET A 331 1.99 4.25 19.05
CA MET A 331 1.61 4.33 17.63
C MET A 331 2.53 5.29 16.83
N GLN A 332 3.77 5.47 17.26
CA GLN A 332 4.68 6.49 16.79
C GLN A 332 5.78 5.92 15.87
N ASP A 333 6.01 4.61 15.87
CA ASP A 333 7.23 4.06 15.24
C ASP A 333 6.98 2.98 14.16
N GLY A 334 5.73 2.70 13.78
CA GLY A 334 5.42 1.78 12.68
C GLY A 334 5.17 2.50 11.36
N TRP A 335 6.10 2.39 10.41
CA TRP A 335 5.86 2.74 9.00
C TRP A 335 5.02 1.64 8.35
N ILE A 336 3.73 1.59 8.70
CA ILE A 336 2.73 0.91 7.88
C ILE A 336 2.20 1.96 6.92
N ASP A 337 2.49 1.75 5.64
CA ASP A 337 1.91 2.41 4.46
C ASP A 337 1.04 1.31 3.83
N SER A 338 -0.26 1.29 4.17
CA SER A 338 -1.12 0.15 3.81
C SER A 338 -1.62 0.21 2.36
N ASP A 339 -1.49 1.35 1.69
CA ASP A 339 -1.99 1.58 0.33
C ASP A 339 -0.90 1.86 -0.72
N GLU A 340 0.36 1.94 -0.28
CA GLU A 340 1.57 2.06 -1.09
C GLU A 340 1.73 3.42 -1.80
N ASP A 341 1.24 4.52 -1.23
CA ASP A 341 1.46 5.87 -1.79
C ASP A 341 2.74 6.57 -1.31
N GLY A 342 3.47 5.94 -0.38
CA GLY A 342 4.72 6.44 0.18
C GLY A 342 4.55 7.32 1.41
N PHE A 343 3.35 7.46 1.94
CA PHE A 343 3.08 8.05 3.25
C PHE A 343 2.59 6.97 4.21
N ASN A 344 2.96 7.11 5.48
CA ASN A 344 2.50 6.18 6.52
C ASN A 344 1.27 6.75 7.22
N ARG A 345 0.56 5.89 7.96
CA ARG A 345 -0.57 6.26 8.82
C ARG A 345 -0.38 7.47 9.74
N ILE A 346 0.87 7.86 10.05
CA ILE A 346 1.13 9.03 10.90
C ILE A 346 0.98 10.33 10.11
N LYS A 347 1.36 10.32 8.84
CA LYS A 347 1.29 11.47 7.94
C LYS A 347 0.06 11.44 7.05
N ASP A 348 -0.39 10.25 6.70
CA ASP A 348 -1.57 10.02 5.88
C ASP A 348 -2.84 9.99 6.74
N CYS A 349 -3.81 10.82 6.34
CA CYS A 349 -5.11 10.92 6.97
C CYS A 349 -6.04 9.75 6.58
N ASP A 350 -5.76 8.99 5.51
CA ASP A 350 -6.39 7.71 5.17
C ASP A 350 -5.42 6.71 4.50
N ASP A 351 -4.62 6.03 5.34
CA ASP A 351 -3.62 4.98 5.00
C ASP A 351 -4.17 3.74 4.27
N ASN A 352 -5.41 3.75 3.80
CA ASN A 352 -6.01 2.68 2.98
C ASN A 352 -6.40 3.16 1.57
N SER A 353 -6.09 4.41 1.23
CA SER A 353 -6.48 5.09 0.01
C SER A 353 -5.27 5.81 -0.61
N PRO A 354 -4.62 5.25 -1.65
CA PRO A 354 -3.42 5.83 -2.24
C PRO A 354 -3.67 7.14 -3.04
N SER A 355 -4.90 7.65 -3.01
CA SER A 355 -5.30 8.95 -3.53
C SER A 355 -5.46 10.02 -2.44
N VAL A 356 -5.31 9.66 -1.17
CA VAL A 356 -5.38 10.55 -0.01
C VAL A 356 -3.99 10.52 0.61
N TYR A 357 -3.26 11.63 0.50
CA TYR A 357 -1.92 11.74 1.06
C TYR A 357 -1.50 13.20 1.21
N PRO A 358 -0.52 13.50 2.09
CA PRO A 358 0.05 14.83 2.23
C PRO A 358 0.43 15.49 0.88
N GLY A 359 -0.32 16.53 0.51
CA GLY A 359 -0.11 17.27 -0.74
C GLY A 359 -0.75 16.68 -2.00
N ALA A 360 -1.66 15.71 -1.87
CA ALA A 360 -2.51 15.26 -2.97
C ALA A 360 -3.36 16.42 -3.55
N PRO A 361 -3.80 16.36 -4.82
CA PRO A 361 -4.77 17.30 -5.35
C PRO A 361 -6.18 17.01 -4.78
N GLU A 362 -6.89 18.04 -4.33
CA GLU A 362 -8.29 17.94 -3.92
C GLU A 362 -9.18 17.44 -5.07
N VAL A 363 -10.12 16.55 -4.74
CA VAL A 363 -11.18 16.09 -5.64
C VAL A 363 -12.46 16.87 -5.33
N PRO A 364 -12.97 17.70 -6.26
CA PRO A 364 -14.09 18.58 -5.97
C PRO A 364 -15.36 17.88 -5.44
N TYR A 365 -15.95 18.48 -4.40
CA TYR A 365 -17.26 18.15 -3.81
C TYR A 365 -17.43 16.70 -3.32
N ASN A 366 -16.38 16.06 -2.84
CA ASN A 366 -16.47 14.74 -2.23
C ASN A 366 -16.37 14.77 -0.69
N GLY A 367 -16.01 15.92 -0.11
CA GLY A 367 -15.91 16.15 1.32
C GLY A 367 -14.75 15.42 1.99
N ILE A 368 -13.74 15.00 1.21
CA ILE A 368 -12.52 14.36 1.67
C ILE A 368 -11.41 15.42 1.62
N ASP A 369 -10.57 15.47 2.65
CA ASP A 369 -9.31 16.24 2.63
C ASP A 369 -8.25 15.34 2.00
N GLU A 370 -8.13 15.33 0.67
CA GLU A 370 -7.16 14.47 0.00
C GLU A 370 -5.74 14.81 0.42
N ASN A 371 -5.46 16.10 0.64
CA ASN A 371 -4.10 16.58 0.81
C ASN A 371 -3.62 16.57 2.27
N CYS A 372 -4.47 16.13 3.20
CA CYS A 372 -4.26 16.03 4.64
C CYS A 372 -3.78 17.33 5.30
N ASN A 373 -4.21 18.51 4.82
CA ASN A 373 -3.86 19.80 5.43
C ASN A 373 -4.82 20.25 6.54
N GLY A 374 -5.88 19.48 6.80
CA GLY A 374 -6.93 19.77 7.77
C GLY A 374 -8.01 20.74 7.26
N MET A 375 -8.03 21.03 5.96
CA MET A 375 -9.02 21.84 5.26
C MET A 375 -9.60 21.04 4.11
N VAL A 376 -10.91 21.14 3.95
CA VAL A 376 -11.65 20.54 2.83
C VAL A 376 -11.86 21.68 1.84
N ASP A 377 -10.80 21.97 1.07
CA ASP A 377 -10.74 23.09 0.12
C ASP A 377 -11.43 22.74 -1.23
N ASP A 378 -12.08 21.57 -1.31
CA ASP A 378 -12.80 21.04 -2.47
C ASP A 378 -14.11 21.78 -2.78
N ASP A 379 -14.58 22.61 -1.84
CA ASP A 379 -15.84 23.37 -1.86
C ASP A 379 -15.67 24.85 -2.25
N ASP A 380 -14.45 25.31 -2.59
CA ASP A 380 -14.10 26.66 -3.13
C ASP A 380 -13.16 26.50 -4.34
N ILE A 381 -13.73 26.09 -5.49
CA ILE A 381 -12.92 25.70 -6.66
C ILE A 381 -12.15 26.89 -7.26
N ASP A 382 -12.74 28.08 -7.30
CA ASP A 382 -12.13 29.26 -7.93
C ASP A 382 -11.30 30.16 -6.98
N ARG A 383 -11.35 29.87 -5.67
CA ARG A 383 -10.53 30.47 -4.61
C ARG A 383 -10.81 31.95 -4.37
N ASP A 384 -12.06 32.35 -4.52
CA ASP A 384 -12.50 33.70 -4.15
C ASP A 384 -12.86 33.83 -2.65
N GLY A 385 -12.90 32.71 -1.93
CA GLY A 385 -13.16 32.62 -0.50
C GLY A 385 -14.61 32.39 -0.13
N TYR A 386 -15.49 32.11 -1.10
CA TYR A 386 -16.86 31.67 -0.88
C TYR A 386 -17.00 30.18 -1.18
N LEU A 387 -17.71 29.46 -0.31
CA LEU A 387 -17.98 28.04 -0.50
C LEU A 387 -19.20 27.85 -1.40
N LEU A 388 -19.29 26.74 -2.13
CA LEU A 388 -20.44 26.32 -2.96
C LEU A 388 -21.81 26.50 -2.28
N ALA A 389 -21.88 26.33 -0.95
CA ALA A 389 -23.13 26.51 -0.19
C ALA A 389 -23.69 27.94 -0.24
N THR A 390 -22.82 28.91 -0.54
CA THR A 390 -23.12 30.35 -0.62
C THR A 390 -22.80 30.95 -1.98
N ASP A 391 -21.93 30.30 -2.75
CA ASP A 391 -21.55 30.71 -4.10
C ASP A 391 -22.50 30.11 -5.15
N CYS A 392 -23.16 30.98 -5.92
CA CYS A 392 -24.05 30.57 -6.98
C CYS A 392 -23.30 30.10 -8.25
N ASN A 393 -22.00 30.37 -8.37
CA ASN A 393 -21.13 29.80 -9.39
C ASN A 393 -19.67 29.67 -8.90
N ASP A 394 -19.42 28.60 -8.17
CA ASP A 394 -18.13 28.18 -7.59
C ASP A 394 -16.96 27.95 -8.59
N ASN A 395 -17.16 28.21 -9.89
CA ASN A 395 -16.13 28.10 -10.93
C ASN A 395 -15.75 29.47 -11.53
N ASP A 396 -16.34 30.56 -11.04
CA ASP A 396 -16.11 31.92 -11.52
C ASP A 396 -15.94 32.90 -10.35
N PRO A 397 -14.70 33.35 -10.05
CA PRO A 397 -14.39 34.14 -8.85
C PRO A 397 -14.92 35.58 -8.94
N THR A 398 -15.77 35.88 -9.92
CA THR A 398 -16.48 37.15 -10.10
C THR A 398 -17.98 37.05 -9.79
N ILE A 399 -18.48 35.85 -9.54
CA ILE A 399 -19.87 35.56 -9.21
C ILE A 399 -19.85 34.97 -7.82
N HIS A 400 -20.23 35.76 -6.82
CA HIS A 400 -20.20 35.37 -5.42
C HIS A 400 -21.03 36.36 -4.59
N PRO A 401 -21.42 36.02 -3.35
CA PRO A 401 -22.11 36.97 -2.47
C PRO A 401 -21.41 38.34 -2.40
N ASN A 402 -22.18 39.41 -2.57
CA ASN A 402 -21.71 40.80 -2.60
C ASN A 402 -20.84 41.21 -3.80
N ALA A 403 -20.76 40.41 -4.87
CA ALA A 403 -20.15 40.86 -6.12
C ALA A 403 -20.91 42.07 -6.70
N SER A 404 -20.31 42.75 -7.68
CA SER A 404 -20.97 43.88 -8.33
C SER A 404 -21.77 43.42 -9.54
N GLU A 405 -23.05 43.75 -9.55
CA GLU A 405 -23.96 43.41 -10.64
C GLU A 405 -23.59 44.06 -11.99
N ILE A 406 -23.64 43.26 -13.06
CA ILE A 406 -23.55 43.73 -14.44
C ILE A 406 -24.96 43.80 -15.02
N LYS A 407 -25.49 45.01 -15.10
CA LYS A 407 -26.87 45.23 -15.53
C LYS A 407 -27.26 44.52 -16.83
N HIS A 408 -28.38 43.80 -16.77
CA HIS A 408 -29.08 43.22 -17.93
C HIS A 408 -28.27 42.18 -18.70
N ASP A 409 -27.27 41.55 -18.08
CA ASP A 409 -26.55 40.43 -18.70
C ASP A 409 -27.20 39.07 -18.40
N GLY A 410 -28.20 39.03 -17.52
CA GLY A 410 -28.94 37.84 -17.14
C GLY A 410 -28.21 36.93 -16.15
N ILE A 411 -27.08 37.37 -15.59
CA ILE A 411 -26.30 36.66 -14.58
C ILE A 411 -26.54 37.38 -13.23
N ASP A 412 -26.78 36.60 -12.18
CA ASP A 412 -26.85 37.06 -10.79
C ASP A 412 -25.43 36.99 -10.22
N GLN A 413 -24.69 38.10 -10.25
CA GLN A 413 -23.30 38.09 -9.82
C GLN A 413 -23.21 38.08 -8.29
N ASP A 414 -24.13 38.75 -7.60
CA ASP A 414 -24.06 38.90 -6.14
C ASP A 414 -24.81 37.80 -5.36
N CYS A 415 -25.32 36.79 -6.09
CA CYS A 415 -26.06 35.63 -5.59
C CYS A 415 -27.30 35.99 -4.76
N ASN A 416 -27.93 37.14 -4.99
CA ASN A 416 -29.15 37.56 -4.30
C ASN A 416 -30.44 36.95 -4.90
N GLY A 417 -30.31 36.23 -6.02
CA GLY A 417 -31.38 35.60 -6.79
C GLY A 417 -31.89 36.45 -7.97
N TYR A 418 -31.27 37.60 -8.27
CA TYR A 418 -31.77 38.56 -9.24
C TYR A 418 -30.64 39.33 -9.97
N ASP A 419 -30.71 39.38 -11.30
CA ASP A 419 -29.93 40.33 -12.13
C ASP A 419 -30.43 41.77 -11.92
N LEU A 420 -29.51 42.73 -11.81
CA LEU A 420 -29.81 44.16 -11.73
C LEU A 420 -30.43 44.72 -13.01
N THR A 421 -31.77 44.72 -13.07
CA THR A 421 -32.53 45.30 -14.19
C THR A 421 -33.12 46.69 -13.92
N ILE A 422 -32.75 47.32 -12.80
CA ILE A 422 -33.25 48.64 -12.41
C ILE A 422 -32.70 49.73 -13.36
N ASP A 423 -33.61 50.47 -13.99
CA ASP A 423 -33.29 51.64 -14.81
C ASP A 423 -34.00 52.89 -14.31
N ILE A 424 -33.24 53.93 -13.97
CA ILE A 424 -33.81 55.25 -13.65
C ILE A 424 -34.11 55.95 -14.98
N ILE A 425 -35.40 56.17 -15.24
CA ILE A 425 -35.86 56.81 -16.48
C ILE A 425 -35.67 58.33 -16.43
N SER A 426 -35.92 58.92 -15.25
CA SER A 426 -35.79 60.37 -15.06
C SER A 426 -35.62 60.70 -13.60
N ALA A 427 -34.68 61.59 -13.29
CA ALA A 427 -34.54 62.21 -11.98
C ALA A 427 -34.47 63.74 -12.17
N ILE A 428 -35.52 64.45 -11.76
CA ILE A 428 -35.69 65.88 -12.02
C ILE A 428 -35.94 66.61 -10.70
N TYR A 429 -35.13 67.61 -10.39
CA TYR A 429 -35.32 68.49 -9.25
C TYR A 429 -35.82 69.87 -9.69
N LYS A 430 -36.97 70.29 -9.16
CA LYS A 430 -37.60 71.59 -9.46
C LYS A 430 -37.25 72.61 -8.40
N THR A 431 -36.43 73.58 -8.77
CA THR A 431 -35.87 74.59 -7.84
C THR A 431 -36.94 75.46 -7.19
N GLN A 432 -37.93 75.91 -7.96
CA GLN A 432 -38.96 76.84 -7.49
C GLN A 432 -39.88 76.26 -6.42
N SER A 433 -40.02 74.93 -6.37
CA SER A 433 -40.98 74.23 -5.50
C SER A 433 -40.32 73.25 -4.53
N ASP A 434 -38.99 73.18 -4.49
CA ASP A 434 -38.21 72.19 -3.73
C ASP A 434 -38.80 70.77 -3.85
N MET A 435 -38.89 70.29 -5.09
CA MET A 435 -39.56 69.04 -5.42
C MET A 435 -38.69 68.16 -6.31
N LEU A 436 -38.40 66.95 -5.82
CA LEU A 436 -37.68 65.92 -6.56
C LEU A 436 -38.67 64.91 -7.12
N LYS A 437 -38.60 64.66 -8.43
CA LYS A 437 -39.40 63.66 -9.14
C LYS A 437 -38.48 62.60 -9.72
N VAL A 438 -38.64 61.37 -9.27
CA VAL A 438 -37.87 60.22 -9.79
C VAL A 438 -38.81 59.18 -10.36
N LYS A 439 -38.46 58.66 -11.54
CA LYS A 439 -39.14 57.55 -12.20
C LYS A 439 -38.13 56.47 -12.55
N ALA A 440 -38.49 55.21 -12.31
CA ALA A 440 -37.66 54.06 -12.61
C ALA A 440 -38.47 52.87 -13.14
N THR A 441 -37.79 51.92 -13.76
CA THR A 441 -38.32 50.61 -14.21
C THR A 441 -37.43 49.49 -13.68
N SER A 442 -38.00 48.29 -13.62
CA SER A 442 -37.32 47.02 -13.39
C SER A 442 -38.12 45.95 -14.15
N THR A 443 -37.45 44.89 -14.60
CA THR A 443 -38.11 43.76 -15.27
C THR A 443 -39.00 42.97 -14.32
N LEU A 444 -38.78 43.06 -13.00
CA LEU A 444 -39.62 42.50 -11.94
C LEU A 444 -40.93 43.26 -11.69
N LEU A 445 -41.20 44.35 -12.42
CA LEU A 445 -42.45 45.11 -12.30
C LEU A 445 -42.74 45.53 -10.84
N ASP A 446 -43.87 45.12 -10.26
CA ASP A 446 -44.30 45.48 -8.91
C ASP A 446 -43.58 44.71 -7.79
N THR A 447 -42.91 43.59 -8.09
CA THR A 447 -42.16 42.81 -7.10
C THR A 447 -40.75 43.35 -6.85
N ALA A 448 -40.27 44.28 -7.69
CA ALA A 448 -38.98 44.95 -7.53
C ALA A 448 -38.85 45.73 -6.21
N ASN A 449 -39.98 46.15 -5.61
CA ASN A 449 -40.06 46.90 -4.35
C ASN A 449 -39.13 48.13 -4.30
N LEU A 450 -39.14 48.95 -5.35
CA LEU A 450 -38.18 50.05 -5.47
C LEU A 450 -38.36 51.13 -4.40
N GLN A 451 -37.24 51.58 -3.86
CA GLN A 451 -37.14 52.73 -2.97
C GLN A 451 -36.12 53.75 -3.51
N LEU A 452 -36.39 55.03 -3.22
CA LEU A 452 -35.43 56.09 -3.41
C LEU A 452 -34.64 56.26 -2.11
N VAL A 453 -33.35 55.92 -2.14
CA VAL A 453 -32.49 55.88 -0.94
C VAL A 453 -32.48 57.26 -0.28
N GLY A 454 -32.81 57.32 1.01
CA GLY A 454 -32.92 58.55 1.80
C GLY A 454 -34.27 59.28 1.71
N TYR A 455 -35.18 58.88 0.82
CA TYR A 455 -36.46 59.55 0.60
C TYR A 455 -37.70 58.63 0.72
N GLY A 456 -37.51 57.31 0.70
CA GLY A 456 -38.54 56.32 1.00
C GLY A 456 -39.02 55.50 -0.20
N PRO A 457 -40.07 54.68 -0.03
CA PRO A 457 -40.55 53.76 -1.05
C PRO A 457 -41.15 54.50 -2.24
N MET A 458 -40.89 54.00 -3.44
CA MET A 458 -41.55 54.47 -4.66
C MET A 458 -42.93 53.82 -4.80
N ILE A 459 -43.80 54.44 -5.60
CA ILE A 459 -45.16 53.93 -5.86
C ILE A 459 -45.17 53.28 -7.24
N TRP A 460 -45.61 52.03 -7.33
CA TRP A 460 -45.82 51.33 -8.60
C TRP A 460 -47.06 51.87 -9.34
N ASP A 461 -46.85 52.40 -10.55
CA ASP A 461 -47.91 52.80 -11.47
C ASP A 461 -48.21 51.65 -12.44
N VAL A 462 -49.25 50.87 -12.11
CA VAL A 462 -49.70 49.70 -12.90
C VAL A 462 -50.09 50.04 -14.34
N VAL A 463 -50.48 51.29 -14.63
CA VAL A 463 -50.94 51.69 -15.96
C VAL A 463 -49.76 51.99 -16.87
N ASN A 464 -48.74 52.66 -16.32
CA ASN A 464 -47.56 53.08 -17.09
C ASN A 464 -46.36 52.13 -16.93
N LEU A 465 -46.49 51.10 -16.08
CA LEU A 465 -45.47 50.11 -15.75
C LEU A 465 -44.17 50.75 -15.24
N LYS A 466 -44.29 51.73 -14.32
CA LYS A 466 -43.16 52.50 -13.79
C LYS A 466 -43.31 52.74 -12.30
N TRP A 467 -42.18 52.78 -11.60
CA TRP A 467 -42.09 53.26 -10.24
C TRP A 467 -41.94 54.78 -10.23
N VAL A 468 -42.70 55.47 -9.37
CA VAL A 468 -42.70 56.93 -9.29
C VAL A 468 -42.64 57.38 -7.83
N ILE A 469 -41.81 58.38 -7.54
CA ILE A 469 -41.85 59.11 -6.27
C ILE A 469 -41.77 60.61 -6.53
N ASN A 470 -42.58 61.38 -5.79
CA ASN A 470 -42.55 62.84 -5.79
C ASN A 470 -42.27 63.30 -4.36
N VAL A 471 -41.04 63.71 -4.09
CA VAL A 471 -40.61 64.20 -2.79
C VAL A 471 -40.85 65.71 -2.75
N LYS A 472 -41.65 66.17 -1.78
CA LYS A 472 -41.78 67.59 -1.45
C LYS A 472 -40.81 67.94 -0.34
N TYR A 473 -40.25 69.14 -0.37
CA TYR A 473 -39.26 69.59 0.60
C TYR A 473 -38.02 68.69 0.59
N ALA A 474 -37.45 68.45 -0.59
CA ALA A 474 -36.29 67.58 -0.75
C ALA A 474 -35.04 68.13 -0.08
N GLY A 475 -35.03 69.41 0.33
CA GLY A 475 -33.93 70.02 1.05
C GLY A 475 -32.81 70.53 0.13
N GLY A 476 -33.14 70.76 -1.15
CA GLY A 476 -32.17 71.13 -2.18
C GLY A 476 -31.95 70.05 -3.23
N ASN A 477 -31.12 70.34 -4.24
CA ASN A 477 -30.75 69.36 -5.25
C ASN A 477 -29.77 68.33 -4.66
N PRO A 478 -30.10 67.03 -4.62
CA PRO A 478 -29.19 66.00 -4.10
C PRO A 478 -28.00 65.71 -5.02
N GLY A 479 -28.01 66.20 -6.26
CA GLY A 479 -26.95 65.96 -7.24
C GLY A 479 -27.06 64.58 -7.88
N VAL A 480 -27.04 63.51 -7.09
CA VAL A 480 -27.23 62.12 -7.52
C VAL A 480 -28.34 61.48 -6.70
N VAL A 481 -29.16 60.66 -7.34
CA VAL A 481 -30.14 59.81 -6.67
C VAL A 481 -29.78 58.35 -6.86
N THR A 482 -30.02 57.54 -5.83
CA THR A 482 -29.88 56.08 -5.88
C THR A 482 -31.24 55.45 -5.69
N VAL A 483 -31.63 54.60 -6.64
CA VAL A 483 -32.82 53.75 -6.54
C VAL A 483 -32.36 52.33 -6.24
N SER A 484 -32.95 51.71 -5.21
CA SER A 484 -32.62 50.36 -4.77
C SER A 484 -33.89 49.50 -4.70
N GLY A 485 -33.75 48.21 -5.00
CA GLY A 485 -34.79 47.20 -4.91
C GLY A 485 -34.21 45.87 -4.45
N VAL A 486 -34.96 44.78 -4.68
CA VAL A 486 -34.50 43.42 -4.39
C VAL A 486 -33.32 42.99 -5.28
N GLU A 487 -33.18 43.60 -6.46
CA GLU A 487 -32.14 43.33 -7.47
C GLU A 487 -30.85 44.16 -7.25
N GLY A 488 -30.68 44.79 -6.09
CA GLY A 488 -29.57 45.71 -5.83
C GLY A 488 -29.92 47.18 -6.04
N SER A 489 -28.98 47.98 -6.59
CA SER A 489 -29.16 49.44 -6.69
C SER A 489 -28.49 50.09 -7.90
N THR A 490 -29.05 51.22 -8.33
CA THR A 490 -28.46 52.04 -9.39
C THR A 490 -28.60 53.53 -9.11
N SER A 491 -27.71 54.34 -9.69
CA SER A 491 -27.68 55.78 -9.46
C SER A 491 -27.74 56.60 -10.75
N MET A 492 -28.35 57.78 -10.68
CA MET A 492 -28.46 58.73 -11.78
C MET A 492 -28.26 60.16 -11.29
N THR A 493 -27.55 60.98 -12.07
CA THR A 493 -27.42 62.42 -11.83
C THR A 493 -28.75 63.13 -12.04
N VAL A 494 -29.11 64.00 -11.11
CA VAL A 494 -30.36 64.76 -11.14
C VAL A 494 -30.26 65.94 -12.10
N THR A 495 -31.25 66.04 -12.99
CA THR A 495 -31.43 67.19 -13.87
C THR A 495 -32.19 68.30 -13.12
N ILE A 496 -31.71 69.54 -13.22
CA ILE A 496 -32.34 70.70 -12.58
C ILE A 496 -33.32 71.35 -13.56
N GLU A 497 -34.55 71.57 -13.10
CA GLU A 497 -35.60 72.33 -13.80
C GLU A 497 -36.04 73.59 -13.04
#